data_AF-A0A2N6FBP2-F1
#
_entry.id   AF-A0A2N6FBP2-F1
#
_cell.length_a   1.000
_cell.length_b   1.000
_cell.length_c   1.000
_cell.angle_alpha   90.00
_cell.angle_beta   90.00
_cell.angle_gamma   90.00
#
_symmetry.space_group_name_H-M   'P 1'
#
loop_
_entity.id
_entity.type
_entity.pdbx_description
1 polymer ?
#
loop_
_entity_poly.entity_id
_entity_poly.type
_entity_poly.pdbx_seq_one_letter_code
_entity_poly.pdbx_strand_id
1 'polypeptide(L)'
;MKPGTLSECFEGVATKYLSAVEAHPDSSNQHEFNGVKELKLLIGPERLTTKADFIYLGEDPDKTEKAEGFLTWYDARENHPTRSEYRLYFPSNIVTDMATAGDLIIFGKRTTGNILVIVARENSTSENQLLWLFGLQPQKAEVLFKEVEDSQVGYVEQTILEHLDIEVVSTDDQHLDLMLDRFNGTFPSTRIFSAFARETCGVIDSVSHPDDTLVEWLNQEEKLFRSMERHIVSKRLREGFDEDVDQFVSFSLSVHNRRKSRAGHSLENHLEQIFTDNNLVFERGAITENRSKPDFLFPGQEPYHSEDFPDSRLTMLGVKTTCKDRWRQVLTEADRIPQKHLLTLEPGISEHQTNEMASQSLHLVVPRAIYNSFSAVQQEWLVNVDGFIETVRKKQGPRPTIGLKLGKL
;
A
#
# COMPACT_ATOMS: atom_id res chain seq x y z
N MET A 1 -17.40 11.33 -14.32
CA MET A 1 -16.21 10.77 -13.65
C MET A 1 -16.52 9.33 -13.32
N LYS A 2 -15.56 8.42 -13.51
CA LYS A 2 -15.73 7.03 -13.09
C LYS A 2 -15.43 6.94 -11.59
N PRO A 3 -16.30 6.31 -10.78
CA PRO A 3 -16.05 6.15 -9.35
C PRO A 3 -14.75 5.37 -9.11
N GLY A 4 -14.01 5.78 -8.10
CA GLY A 4 -12.82 5.07 -7.64
C GLY A 4 -11.53 5.48 -8.34
N THR A 5 -11.40 6.76 -8.73
CA THR A 5 -10.21 7.26 -9.44
C THR A 5 -9.49 8.32 -8.62
N LEU A 6 -8.18 8.50 -8.85
CA LEU A 6 -7.41 9.52 -8.14
C LEU A 6 -7.87 10.94 -8.52
N SER A 7 -8.40 11.10 -9.74
CA SER A 7 -8.93 12.37 -10.27
C SER A 7 -10.17 12.88 -9.52
N GLU A 8 -10.89 12.01 -8.80
CA GLU A 8 -12.00 12.42 -7.91
C GLU A 8 -11.48 13.16 -6.67
N CYS A 9 -10.24 12.86 -6.27
CA CYS A 9 -9.61 13.45 -5.10
C CYS A 9 -8.77 14.67 -5.43
N PHE A 10 -8.13 14.71 -6.59
CA PHE A 10 -7.16 15.74 -6.96
C PHE A 10 -7.38 16.23 -8.39
N GLU A 11 -7.42 17.55 -8.57
CA GLU A 11 -7.40 18.17 -9.90
C GLU A 11 -6.01 18.09 -10.54
N GLY A 12 -4.97 18.15 -9.71
CA GLY A 12 -3.59 18.15 -10.13
C GLY A 12 -2.66 18.11 -8.93
N VAL A 13 -1.41 17.80 -9.21
CA VAL A 13 -0.36 17.73 -8.19
C VAL A 13 0.87 18.48 -8.68
N ALA A 14 1.48 19.27 -7.80
CA ALA A 14 2.78 19.86 -8.00
C ALA A 14 3.75 19.37 -6.92
N THR A 15 4.99 19.04 -7.27
CA THR A 15 5.98 18.56 -6.30
C THR A 15 7.33 19.25 -6.45
N LYS A 16 8.08 19.36 -5.36
CA LYS A 16 9.47 19.82 -5.37
C LYS A 16 10.26 19.22 -4.22
N TYR A 17 11.59 19.38 -4.26
CA TYR A 17 12.45 19.17 -3.10
C TYR A 17 12.69 20.48 -2.37
N LEU A 18 12.61 20.46 -1.04
CA LEU A 18 12.78 21.65 -0.21
C LEU A 18 14.23 22.13 -0.23
N SER A 19 14.42 23.42 -0.49
CA SER A 19 15.72 24.06 -0.32
C SER A 19 15.96 24.44 1.15
N ALA A 20 17.22 24.69 1.52
CA ALA A 20 17.57 25.12 2.88
C ALA A 20 16.86 26.40 3.33
N VAL A 21 16.56 27.31 2.40
CA VAL A 21 15.84 28.56 2.68
C VAL A 21 14.37 28.32 2.99
N GLU A 22 13.78 27.28 2.41
CA GLU A 22 12.36 26.92 2.55
C GLU A 22 12.11 26.00 3.75
N ALA A 23 13.11 25.22 4.16
CA ALA A 23 13.05 24.30 5.30
C ALA A 23 13.43 24.95 6.64
N HIS A 24 14.11 26.11 6.64
CA HIS A 24 14.52 26.80 7.87
C HIS A 24 14.05 28.26 7.90
N PRO A 25 12.76 28.50 8.22
CA PRO A 25 12.19 29.85 8.28
C PRO A 25 12.85 30.76 9.34
N ASP A 26 13.52 30.19 10.35
CA ASP A 26 14.24 30.98 11.36
C ASP A 26 15.54 31.61 10.82
N SER A 27 16.10 31.04 9.75
CA SER A 27 17.33 31.52 9.12
C SER A 27 17.07 32.51 7.96
N SER A 28 15.86 32.49 7.44
CA SER A 28 15.39 33.32 6.33
C SER A 28 13.97 33.72 6.68
N ASN A 29 13.69 35.01 6.93
CA ASN A 29 12.36 35.55 7.27
C ASN A 29 11.26 35.31 6.19
N GLN A 30 11.35 34.24 5.41
CA GLN A 30 10.54 33.88 4.25
C GLN A 30 9.83 32.57 4.55
N HIS A 31 8.59 32.70 5.01
CA HIS A 31 7.59 31.63 5.03
C HIS A 31 6.99 31.42 3.64
N GLU A 32 7.85 31.30 2.62
CA GLU A 32 7.47 31.37 1.21
C GLU A 32 8.16 30.26 0.44
N PHE A 33 7.37 29.42 -0.24
CA PHE A 33 7.93 28.56 -1.27
C PHE A 33 8.19 29.39 -2.51
N ASN A 34 9.42 29.31 -3.02
CA ASN A 34 9.82 30.08 -4.18
C ASN A 34 9.16 29.54 -5.44
N GLY A 35 8.61 30.48 -6.23
CA GLY A 35 7.73 30.23 -7.35
C GLY A 35 8.31 29.29 -8.37
N VAL A 36 7.49 28.34 -8.79
CA VAL A 36 7.81 27.48 -9.92
C VAL A 36 6.59 27.46 -10.81
N LYS A 37 6.81 27.56 -12.13
CA LYS A 37 5.75 27.72 -13.14
C LYS A 37 4.62 26.69 -12.94
N GLU A 38 4.96 25.56 -12.39
CA GLU A 38 4.14 24.39 -12.10
C GLU A 38 3.12 24.63 -10.97
N LEU A 39 3.47 25.39 -9.92
CA LEU A 39 2.48 25.84 -8.94
C LEU A 39 1.48 26.82 -9.55
N LYS A 40 1.92 27.63 -10.52
CA LYS A 40 1.02 28.50 -11.29
C LYS A 40 0.12 27.68 -12.22
N LEU A 41 0.59 26.56 -12.78
CA LEU A 41 -0.24 25.63 -13.56
C LEU A 41 -1.30 24.96 -12.67
N LEU A 42 -0.94 24.60 -11.43
CA LEU A 42 -1.85 23.97 -10.47
C LEU A 42 -2.91 24.94 -9.92
N ILE A 43 -2.49 26.11 -9.42
CA ILE A 43 -3.35 27.05 -8.68
C ILE A 43 -4.01 28.06 -9.62
N GLY A 44 -3.34 28.42 -10.71
CA GLY A 44 -3.74 29.49 -11.61
C GLY A 44 -2.98 30.80 -11.38
N PRO A 45 -3.21 31.81 -12.24
CA PRO A 45 -2.48 33.08 -12.20
C PRO A 45 -3.01 34.09 -11.17
N GLU A 46 -4.20 33.87 -10.62
CA GLU A 46 -4.89 34.80 -9.73
C GLU A 46 -4.43 34.63 -8.28
N ARG A 47 -4.53 35.70 -7.49
CA ARG A 47 -4.28 35.63 -6.06
C ARG A 47 -5.30 34.73 -5.39
N LEU A 48 -4.84 33.77 -4.59
CA LEU A 48 -5.70 32.81 -3.89
C LEU A 48 -5.25 32.66 -2.43
N THR A 49 -6.20 32.78 -1.50
CA THR A 49 -6.02 32.30 -0.12
C THR A 49 -6.99 31.15 0.10
N THR A 50 -6.48 29.98 0.47
CA THR A 50 -7.30 28.77 0.67
C THR A 50 -6.85 28.01 1.91
N LYS A 51 -7.76 27.21 2.46
CA LYS A 51 -7.44 26.27 3.54
C LYS A 51 -6.46 25.21 3.02
N ALA A 52 -5.59 24.77 3.91
CA ALA A 52 -4.66 23.70 3.60
C ALA A 52 -4.53 22.73 4.76
N ASP A 53 -4.45 21.45 4.42
CA ASP A 53 -4.15 20.37 5.33
C ASP A 53 -2.70 19.96 5.09
N PHE A 54 -1.92 19.81 6.15
CA PHE A 54 -0.50 19.49 6.10
C PHE A 54 -0.28 18.11 6.70
N ILE A 55 0.54 17.30 6.04
CA ILE A 55 0.94 15.97 6.51
C ILE A 55 2.47 15.87 6.38
N TYR A 56 3.15 15.57 7.48
CA TYR A 56 4.55 15.13 7.46
C TYR A 56 4.58 13.61 7.56
N LEU A 57 5.24 12.94 6.62
CA LEU A 57 5.43 11.49 6.60
C LEU A 57 6.88 11.17 6.95
N GLY A 58 7.09 10.72 8.19
CA GLY A 58 8.34 10.11 8.60
C GLY A 58 8.55 8.71 8.01
N GLU A 59 9.64 8.05 8.43
CA GLU A 59 9.92 6.64 8.08
C GLU A 59 8.95 5.64 8.73
N ASP A 60 8.33 6.02 9.85
CA ASP A 60 7.37 5.20 10.61
C ASP A 60 6.04 5.96 10.72
N PRO A 61 4.86 5.31 10.60
CA PRO A 61 3.57 5.91 10.93
C PRO A 61 3.53 6.62 12.29
N ASP A 62 4.25 6.16 13.31
CA ASP A 62 4.34 6.83 14.62
C ASP A 62 5.08 8.19 14.56
N LYS A 63 5.72 8.49 13.42
CA LYS A 63 6.39 9.76 13.11
C LYS A 63 5.64 10.54 12.03
N THR A 64 4.34 10.29 11.87
CA THR A 64 3.47 11.07 10.99
C THR A 64 2.79 12.18 11.79
N GLU A 65 2.94 13.42 11.33
CA GLU A 65 2.32 14.58 11.97
C GLU A 65 1.36 15.26 11.00
N LYS A 66 0.29 15.86 11.56
CA LYS A 66 -0.77 16.52 10.78
C LYS A 66 -1.06 17.90 11.36
N ALA A 67 -1.34 18.86 10.48
CA ALA A 67 -1.76 20.19 10.88
C ALA A 67 -2.76 20.78 9.90
N GLU A 68 -3.70 21.57 10.42
CA GLU A 68 -4.54 22.43 9.59
C GLU A 68 -3.92 23.83 9.49
N GLY A 69 -4.10 24.47 8.35
CA GLY A 69 -3.60 25.82 8.12
C GLY A 69 -4.21 26.46 6.87
N PHE A 70 -3.44 27.36 6.26
CA PHE A 70 -3.83 28.03 5.02
C PHE A 70 -2.62 28.30 4.16
N LEU A 71 -2.86 28.51 2.87
CA LEU A 71 -1.85 28.94 1.90
C LEU A 71 -2.31 30.23 1.25
N THR A 72 -1.36 31.12 0.92
CA THR A 72 -1.64 32.31 0.11
C THR A 72 -0.72 32.36 -1.10
N TRP A 73 -1.30 32.20 -2.28
CA TRP A 73 -0.66 32.34 -3.57
C TRP A 73 -0.83 33.76 -4.10
N TYR A 74 0.26 34.43 -4.47
CA TYR A 74 0.24 35.81 -4.97
C TYR A 74 1.46 36.11 -5.83
N ASP A 75 1.36 37.17 -6.64
CA ASP A 75 2.50 37.78 -7.30
C ASP A 75 3.12 38.82 -6.37
N ALA A 76 4.30 38.56 -5.82
CA ALA A 76 5.05 39.49 -4.98
C ALA A 76 5.46 40.77 -5.72
N ARG A 77 5.28 40.81 -7.05
CA ARG A 77 5.48 41.97 -7.92
C ARG A 77 4.21 42.38 -8.66
N GLU A 78 3.03 42.16 -8.09
CA GLU A 78 1.73 42.54 -8.69
C GLU A 78 1.67 44.01 -9.17
N ASN A 79 2.42 44.92 -8.54
CA ASN A 79 2.48 46.34 -8.90
C ASN A 79 3.61 46.71 -9.88
N HIS A 80 4.44 45.76 -10.31
CA HIS A 80 5.54 46.01 -11.23
C HIS A 80 5.09 45.84 -12.69
N PRO A 81 5.37 46.79 -13.59
CA PRO A 81 4.76 46.82 -14.93
C PRO A 81 5.13 45.65 -15.86
N THR A 82 6.27 44.99 -15.64
CA THR A 82 6.78 43.92 -16.54
C THR A 82 7.35 42.68 -15.85
N ARG A 83 7.45 42.66 -14.52
CA ARG A 83 8.10 41.56 -13.79
C ARG A 83 7.07 40.94 -12.87
N SER A 84 6.85 39.64 -13.01
CA SER A 84 6.07 38.82 -12.08
C SER A 84 7.01 37.98 -11.23
N GLU A 85 6.70 37.80 -9.96
CA GLU A 85 7.37 36.88 -9.05
C GLU A 85 6.35 36.21 -8.15
N TYR A 86 5.85 35.06 -8.57
CA TYR A 86 4.85 34.33 -7.80
C TYR A 86 5.47 33.62 -6.60
N ARG A 87 4.76 33.66 -5.47
CA ARG A 87 5.16 33.03 -4.22
C ARG A 87 3.97 32.37 -3.55
N LEU A 88 4.24 31.27 -2.85
CA LEU A 88 3.25 30.56 -2.04
C LEU A 88 3.62 30.70 -0.57
N TYR A 89 2.89 31.57 0.14
CA TYR A 89 3.05 31.77 1.57
C TYR A 89 2.35 30.67 2.38
N PHE A 90 2.97 30.23 3.47
CA PHE A 90 2.43 29.27 4.43
C PHE A 90 2.78 29.67 5.88
N PRO A 91 1.88 29.60 6.86
CA PRO A 91 2.24 29.82 8.26
C PRO A 91 3.05 28.64 8.82
N SER A 92 3.86 28.89 9.85
CA SER A 92 4.49 27.81 10.63
C SER A 92 3.46 26.92 11.30
N ASN A 93 3.72 25.63 11.27
CA ASN A 93 3.02 24.58 12.00
C ASN A 93 3.99 23.40 12.24
N ILE A 94 3.54 22.39 12.99
CA ILE A 94 4.37 21.22 13.32
C ILE A 94 4.97 20.52 12.09
N VAL A 95 4.24 20.45 10.96
CA VAL A 95 4.70 19.82 9.72
C VAL A 95 5.81 20.64 9.06
N THR A 96 5.64 21.97 8.96
CA THR A 96 6.65 22.85 8.36
C THR A 96 7.90 22.95 9.24
N ASP A 97 7.75 22.85 10.55
CA ASP A 97 8.85 22.91 11.51
C ASP A 97 9.66 21.60 11.53
N MET A 98 9.04 20.48 11.13
CA MET A 98 9.73 19.19 10.94
C MET A 98 10.40 19.03 9.58
N ALA A 99 9.98 19.82 8.59
CA ALA A 99 10.49 19.72 7.23
C ALA A 99 11.96 20.15 7.15
N THR A 100 12.76 19.40 6.41
CA THR A 100 14.20 19.65 6.26
C THR A 100 14.59 19.83 4.80
N ALA A 101 15.75 20.45 4.57
CA ALA A 101 16.28 20.63 3.23
C ALA A 101 16.54 19.25 2.60
N GLY A 102 16.03 19.03 1.39
CA GLY A 102 16.09 17.75 0.70
C GLY A 102 14.82 16.90 0.85
N ASP A 103 13.89 17.24 1.75
CA ASP A 103 12.60 16.54 1.81
C ASP A 103 11.74 16.82 0.57
N LEU A 104 10.97 15.81 0.16
CA LEU A 104 9.99 15.94 -0.91
C LEU A 104 8.75 16.67 -0.36
N ILE A 105 8.28 17.70 -1.03
CA ILE A 105 7.00 18.33 -0.77
C ILE A 105 6.07 18.19 -1.98
N ILE A 106 4.81 17.87 -1.71
CA ILE A 106 3.75 17.70 -2.69
C ILE A 106 2.58 18.62 -2.33
N PHE A 107 2.10 19.36 -3.32
CA PHE A 107 0.90 20.17 -3.27
C PHE A 107 -0.17 19.51 -4.14
N GLY A 108 -1.15 18.87 -3.51
CA GLY A 108 -2.31 18.29 -4.19
C GLY A 108 -3.50 19.23 -4.09
N LYS A 109 -3.94 19.80 -5.23
CA LYS A 109 -5.16 20.61 -5.26
C LYS A 109 -6.36 19.67 -5.25
N ARG A 110 -7.13 19.68 -4.17
CA ARG A 110 -8.33 18.85 -4.02
C ARG A 110 -9.46 19.36 -4.90
N THR A 111 -10.34 18.47 -5.34
CA THR A 111 -11.59 18.81 -6.06
C THR A 111 -12.55 19.66 -5.21
N THR A 112 -12.37 19.66 -3.89
CA THR A 112 -13.07 20.53 -2.92
C THR A 112 -12.50 21.95 -2.83
N GLY A 113 -11.37 22.24 -3.47
CA GLY A 113 -10.74 23.57 -3.52
C GLY A 113 -9.72 23.88 -2.40
N ASN A 114 -9.58 23.04 -1.38
CA ASN A 114 -8.46 23.08 -0.44
C ASN A 114 -7.21 22.43 -1.06
N ILE A 115 -6.05 22.73 -0.46
CA ILE A 115 -4.76 22.15 -0.87
C ILE A 115 -4.29 21.19 0.21
N LEU A 116 -3.93 19.97 -0.20
CA LEU A 116 -3.20 19.04 0.66
C LEU A 116 -1.70 19.23 0.44
N VAL A 117 -0.96 19.52 1.51
CA VAL A 117 0.50 19.65 1.52
C VAL A 117 1.07 18.42 2.19
N ILE A 118 1.81 17.60 1.44
CA ILE A 118 2.44 16.38 1.95
C ILE A 118 3.94 16.59 1.91
N VAL A 119 4.61 16.42 3.05
CA VAL A 119 6.07 16.43 3.16
C VAL A 119 6.51 15.00 3.46
N ALA A 120 7.44 14.45 2.67
CA ALA A 120 8.03 13.14 2.91
C ALA A 120 9.55 13.27 3.01
N ARG A 121 10.12 12.58 4.00
CA ARG A 121 11.55 12.60 4.26
C ARG A 121 12.36 12.11 3.06
N GLU A 122 13.51 12.75 2.78
CA GLU A 122 14.42 12.32 1.72
C GLU A 122 14.89 10.86 1.88
N ASN A 123 14.93 10.12 0.77
CA ASN A 123 15.28 8.72 0.60
C ASN A 123 14.43 7.76 1.45
N SER A 124 13.20 8.14 1.80
CA SER A 124 12.30 7.33 2.62
C SER A 124 11.35 6.47 1.78
N THR A 125 10.77 5.45 2.40
CA THR A 125 9.70 4.65 1.79
C THR A 125 8.51 5.52 1.39
N SER A 126 8.12 6.47 2.25
CA SER A 126 7.02 7.40 2.01
C SER A 126 7.26 8.27 0.77
N GLU A 127 8.50 8.73 0.56
CA GLU A 127 8.87 9.49 -0.63
C GLU A 127 8.63 8.67 -1.91
N ASN A 128 9.22 7.47 -1.97
CA ASN A 128 9.08 6.58 -3.13
C ASN A 128 7.62 6.22 -3.41
N GLN A 129 6.82 5.97 -2.36
CA GLN A 129 5.39 5.67 -2.48
C GLN A 129 4.61 6.83 -3.09
N LEU A 130 4.87 8.07 -2.66
CA LEU A 130 4.21 9.24 -3.22
C LEU A 130 4.62 9.48 -4.67
N LEU A 131 5.91 9.34 -4.99
CA LEU A 131 6.40 9.47 -6.36
C LEU A 131 5.72 8.43 -7.26
N TRP A 132 5.63 7.17 -6.80
CA TRP A 132 4.95 6.11 -7.54
C TRP A 132 3.44 6.36 -7.69
N LEU A 133 2.74 6.70 -6.61
CA LEU A 133 1.29 6.95 -6.58
C LEU A 133 0.86 8.01 -7.59
N PHE A 134 1.61 9.11 -7.65
CA PHE A 134 1.35 10.19 -8.60
C PHE A 134 2.06 9.98 -9.95
N GLY A 135 2.83 8.91 -10.12
CA GLY A 135 3.63 8.62 -11.31
C GLY A 135 4.59 9.75 -11.66
N LEU A 136 5.27 10.27 -10.65
CA LEU A 136 6.30 11.30 -10.70
C LEU A 136 7.67 10.63 -10.77
N GLN A 137 8.65 11.32 -11.37
CA GLN A 137 10.04 10.87 -11.40
C GLN A 137 10.87 11.75 -10.45
N PRO A 138 11.79 11.17 -9.66
CA PRO A 138 12.60 11.96 -8.73
C PRO A 138 13.50 12.93 -9.50
N GLN A 139 13.25 14.23 -9.34
CA GLN A 139 14.08 15.30 -9.89
C GLN A 139 14.37 16.35 -8.83
N LYS A 140 15.60 16.34 -8.30
CA LYS A 140 16.04 17.16 -7.16
C LYS A 140 16.03 18.69 -7.40
N ALA A 141 15.81 19.15 -8.63
CA ALA A 141 15.99 20.56 -9.00
C ALA A 141 14.80 21.20 -9.75
N GLU A 142 13.79 20.43 -10.13
CA GLU A 142 12.65 20.94 -10.91
C GLU A 142 11.34 20.61 -10.18
N VAL A 143 10.39 21.53 -10.31
CA VAL A 143 9.03 21.27 -9.85
C VAL A 143 8.30 20.59 -10.96
N LEU A 144 7.59 19.53 -10.63
CA LEU A 144 6.83 18.76 -11.60
C LEU A 144 5.36 19.02 -11.35
N PHE A 145 4.65 19.48 -12.38
CA PHE A 145 3.19 19.46 -12.41
C PHE A 145 2.73 18.24 -13.18
N LYS A 146 1.73 17.54 -12.63
CA LYS A 146 1.06 16.45 -13.33
C LYS A 146 -0.45 16.55 -13.11
N GLU A 147 -1.19 16.53 -14.21
CA GLU A 147 -2.63 16.30 -14.18
C GLU A 147 -2.88 14.86 -13.73
N VAL A 148 -3.85 14.70 -12.82
CA VAL A 148 -4.16 13.38 -12.29
C VAL A 148 -5.00 12.62 -13.32
N GLU A 149 -4.47 11.48 -13.78
CA GLU A 149 -5.14 10.64 -14.76
C GLU A 149 -6.43 10.01 -14.19
N ASP A 150 -7.43 9.81 -15.06
CA ASP A 150 -8.69 9.13 -14.74
C ASP A 150 -8.49 7.60 -14.75
N SER A 151 -7.56 7.11 -13.92
CA SER A 151 -7.25 5.69 -13.73
C SER A 151 -7.90 5.17 -12.44
N GLN A 152 -8.41 3.94 -12.48
CA GLN A 152 -8.93 3.30 -11.27
C GLN A 152 -7.81 3.10 -10.26
N VAL A 153 -8.10 3.44 -9.01
CA VAL A 153 -7.24 3.18 -7.87
C VAL A 153 -7.32 1.69 -7.53
N GLY A 154 -6.19 1.00 -7.64
CA GLY A 154 -6.07 -0.39 -7.21
C GLY A 154 -5.92 -0.51 -5.69
N TYR A 155 -5.85 -1.74 -5.20
CA TYR A 155 -5.68 -2.07 -3.79
C TYR A 155 -4.40 -1.46 -3.19
N VAL A 156 -3.32 -1.44 -3.97
CA VAL A 156 -2.01 -0.95 -3.52
C VAL A 156 -2.03 0.57 -3.38
N GLU A 157 -2.54 1.28 -4.38
CA GLU A 157 -2.73 2.73 -4.37
C GLU A 157 -3.68 3.15 -3.24
N GLN A 158 -4.77 2.41 -3.06
CA GLN A 158 -5.73 2.65 -1.98
C GLN A 158 -5.07 2.54 -0.61
N THR A 159 -4.15 1.59 -0.43
CA THR A 159 -3.40 1.46 0.83
C THR A 159 -2.56 2.72 1.10
N ILE A 160 -1.91 3.32 0.11
CA ILE A 160 -1.16 4.57 0.28
C ILE A 160 -2.10 5.72 0.62
N LEU A 161 -3.21 5.85 -0.13
CA LEU A 161 -4.19 6.92 0.04
C LEU A 161 -4.84 6.88 1.43
N GLU A 162 -5.11 5.70 1.98
CA GLU A 162 -5.62 5.56 3.34
C GLU A 162 -4.65 6.07 4.41
N HIS A 163 -3.34 5.91 4.21
CA HIS A 163 -2.33 6.49 5.11
C HIS A 163 -2.30 8.02 5.05
N LEU A 164 -2.74 8.60 3.93
CA LEU A 164 -2.89 10.05 3.73
C LEU A 164 -4.25 10.58 4.20
N ASP A 165 -5.08 9.76 4.86
CA ASP A 165 -6.49 10.03 5.17
C ASP A 165 -7.33 10.41 3.93
N ILE A 166 -7.02 9.80 2.79
CA ILE A 166 -7.74 10.00 1.54
C ILE A 166 -8.56 8.75 1.25
N GLU A 167 -9.88 8.89 1.38
CA GLU A 167 -10.80 7.82 0.98
C GLU A 167 -11.18 7.96 -0.49
N VAL A 168 -10.74 7.00 -1.31
CA VAL A 168 -11.24 6.81 -2.66
C VAL A 168 -12.30 5.72 -2.65
N VAL A 169 -13.50 6.07 -3.12
CA VAL A 169 -14.65 5.17 -3.10
C VAL A 169 -14.75 4.46 -4.44
N SER A 170 -14.35 3.19 -4.49
CA SER A 170 -14.70 2.28 -5.58
C SER A 170 -15.77 1.30 -5.10
N THR A 171 -16.91 1.23 -5.78
CA THR A 171 -17.97 0.24 -5.53
C THR A 171 -18.26 -0.64 -6.72
N ASP A 172 -18.68 -1.85 -6.41
CA ASP A 172 -19.29 -2.80 -7.32
C ASP A 172 -20.75 -3.00 -6.89
N ASP A 173 -21.59 -2.08 -7.36
CA ASP A 173 -23.03 -2.13 -7.08
C ASP A 173 -23.71 -3.29 -7.84
N GLN A 174 -23.06 -3.86 -8.86
CA GLN A 174 -23.62 -4.97 -9.66
C GLN A 174 -23.67 -6.27 -8.85
N HIS A 175 -22.64 -6.52 -8.04
CA HIS A 175 -22.57 -7.73 -7.21
C HIS A 175 -23.17 -7.54 -5.81
N LEU A 176 -23.66 -6.34 -5.46
CA LEU A 176 -24.20 -6.07 -4.13
C LEU A 176 -25.40 -6.95 -3.80
N ASP A 177 -26.40 -7.02 -4.69
CA ASP A 177 -27.59 -7.85 -4.48
C ASP A 177 -27.22 -9.33 -4.34
N LEU A 178 -26.29 -9.82 -5.19
CA LEU A 178 -25.78 -11.18 -5.10
C LEU A 178 -25.09 -11.47 -3.76
N MET A 179 -24.31 -10.51 -3.24
CA MET A 179 -23.67 -10.64 -1.92
C MET A 179 -24.69 -10.65 -0.79
N LEU A 180 -25.70 -9.78 -0.85
CA LEU A 180 -26.75 -9.70 0.18
C LEU A 180 -27.57 -10.98 0.23
N ASP A 181 -27.91 -11.56 -0.92
CA ASP A 181 -28.63 -12.82 -1.02
C ASP A 181 -27.76 -14.00 -0.54
N ARG A 182 -26.49 -14.05 -0.95
CA ARG A 182 -25.59 -15.17 -0.60
C ARG A 182 -25.18 -15.18 0.87
N PHE A 183 -25.02 -14.01 1.48
CA PHE A 183 -24.51 -13.87 2.85
C PHE A 183 -25.55 -13.33 3.84
N ASN A 184 -26.83 -13.33 3.46
CA ASN A 184 -27.96 -12.89 4.28
C ASN A 184 -27.75 -11.48 4.88
N GLY A 185 -27.16 -10.57 4.11
CA GLY A 185 -26.87 -9.20 4.55
C GLY A 185 -25.82 -9.07 5.67
N THR A 186 -25.01 -10.10 5.91
CA THR A 186 -23.95 -10.10 6.94
C THR A 186 -22.60 -10.47 6.36
N PHE A 187 -21.50 -10.00 6.94
CA PHE A 187 -20.16 -10.38 6.45
C PHE A 187 -19.87 -11.86 6.75
N PRO A 188 -19.53 -12.68 5.73
CA PRO A 188 -19.04 -14.02 5.96
C PRO A 188 -17.59 -13.99 6.49
N SER A 189 -17.00 -15.15 6.76
CA SER A 189 -15.58 -15.23 7.09
C SER A 189 -14.71 -14.78 5.90
N THR A 190 -13.52 -14.25 6.18
CA THR A 190 -12.60 -13.79 5.12
C THR A 190 -12.29 -14.88 4.09
N ARG A 191 -12.21 -16.15 4.51
CA ARG A 191 -11.97 -17.28 3.58
C ARG A 191 -13.11 -17.45 2.57
N ILE A 192 -14.35 -17.37 3.04
CA ILE A 192 -15.54 -17.46 2.17
C ILE A 192 -15.62 -16.23 1.27
N PHE A 193 -15.32 -15.04 1.81
CA PHE A 193 -15.34 -13.80 1.05
C PHE A 193 -14.27 -13.78 -0.06
N SER A 194 -13.04 -14.19 0.25
CA SER A 194 -11.97 -14.33 -0.74
C SER A 194 -12.33 -15.34 -1.85
N ALA A 195 -12.98 -16.45 -1.51
CA ALA A 195 -13.46 -17.41 -2.52
C ALA A 195 -14.52 -16.79 -3.44
N PHE A 196 -15.48 -16.06 -2.87
CA PHE A 196 -16.50 -15.33 -3.63
C PHE A 196 -15.88 -14.29 -4.57
N ALA A 197 -14.88 -13.53 -4.09
CA ALA A 197 -14.18 -12.56 -4.93
C ALA A 197 -13.57 -13.22 -6.18
N ARG A 198 -12.90 -14.36 -6.01
CA ARG A 198 -12.33 -15.13 -7.13
C ARG A 198 -13.39 -15.59 -8.13
N GLU A 199 -14.55 -16.05 -7.66
CA GLU A 199 -15.66 -16.46 -8.53
C GLU A 199 -16.18 -15.29 -9.39
N THR A 200 -16.15 -14.07 -8.88
CA THR A 200 -16.64 -12.86 -9.58
C THR A 200 -15.56 -12.12 -10.39
N CYS A 201 -14.29 -12.51 -10.27
CA CYS A 201 -13.16 -11.82 -10.91
C CYS A 201 -12.99 -12.18 -12.40
N GLY A 202 -13.88 -13.00 -12.96
CA GLY A 202 -13.78 -13.52 -14.32
C GLY A 202 -12.77 -14.66 -14.44
N VAL A 203 -12.43 -15.04 -15.68
CA VAL A 203 -11.48 -16.13 -15.94
C VAL A 203 -10.06 -15.57 -15.91
N ILE A 204 -9.31 -15.94 -14.87
CA ILE A 204 -7.91 -15.57 -14.67
C ILE A 204 -7.09 -16.85 -14.45
N ASP A 205 -5.89 -16.92 -15.04
CA ASP A 205 -4.99 -18.07 -14.95
C ASP A 205 -3.92 -17.86 -13.86
N SER A 206 -4.19 -18.39 -12.67
CA SER A 206 -3.31 -18.36 -11.49
C SER A 206 -2.05 -19.23 -11.64
N VAL A 207 -1.99 -20.11 -12.64
CA VAL A 207 -0.84 -20.99 -12.88
C VAL A 207 0.16 -20.30 -13.78
N SER A 208 -0.29 -19.73 -14.91
CA SER A 208 0.60 -19.08 -15.86
C SER A 208 0.90 -17.61 -15.51
N HIS A 209 0.00 -16.94 -14.76
CA HIS A 209 0.14 -15.52 -14.43
C HIS A 209 -0.14 -15.24 -12.92
N PRO A 210 0.60 -15.88 -12.00
CA PRO A 210 0.32 -15.78 -10.56
C PRO A 210 0.47 -14.36 -10.00
N ASP A 211 1.42 -13.58 -10.51
CA ASP A 211 1.64 -12.18 -10.11
C ASP A 211 0.41 -11.30 -10.38
N ASP A 212 -0.08 -11.29 -11.62
CA ASP A 212 -1.23 -10.47 -12.02
C ASP A 212 -2.51 -10.98 -11.36
N THR A 213 -2.67 -12.31 -11.27
CA THR A 213 -3.83 -12.94 -10.62
C THR A 213 -3.99 -12.51 -9.17
N LEU A 214 -2.87 -12.44 -8.43
CA LEU A 214 -2.91 -12.02 -7.03
C LEU A 214 -3.45 -10.60 -6.90
N VAL A 215 -2.95 -9.67 -7.71
CA VAL A 215 -3.35 -8.25 -7.68
C VAL A 215 -4.81 -8.10 -8.08
N GLU A 216 -5.26 -8.78 -9.13
CA GLU A 216 -6.65 -8.71 -9.59
C GLU A 216 -7.64 -9.29 -8.56
N TRP A 217 -7.31 -10.42 -7.92
CA TRP A 217 -8.15 -10.98 -6.86
C TRP A 217 -8.27 -10.07 -5.64
N LEU A 218 -7.18 -9.39 -5.25
CA LEU A 218 -7.21 -8.40 -4.17
C LEU A 218 -8.05 -7.17 -4.56
N ASN A 219 -7.86 -6.65 -5.77
CA ASN A 219 -8.65 -5.54 -6.31
C ASN A 219 -10.14 -5.85 -6.31
N GLN A 220 -10.53 -7.04 -6.79
CA GLN A 220 -11.92 -7.46 -6.83
C GLN A 220 -12.48 -7.65 -5.42
N GLU A 221 -11.75 -8.31 -4.53
CA GLU A 221 -12.21 -8.50 -3.15
C GLU A 221 -12.43 -7.15 -2.45
N GLU A 222 -11.55 -6.17 -2.66
CA GLU A 222 -11.68 -4.85 -2.05
C GLU A 222 -12.90 -4.08 -2.56
N LYS A 223 -13.16 -4.10 -3.88
CA LYS A 223 -14.36 -3.51 -4.48
C LYS A 223 -15.64 -4.10 -3.88
N LEU A 224 -15.71 -5.43 -3.77
CA LEU A 224 -16.85 -6.12 -3.17
C LEU A 224 -17.02 -5.76 -1.68
N PHE A 225 -15.92 -5.78 -0.93
CA PHE A 225 -15.94 -5.48 0.49
C PHE A 225 -16.42 -4.07 0.78
N ARG A 226 -15.91 -3.05 0.06
CA ARG A 226 -16.33 -1.65 0.25
C ARG A 226 -17.81 -1.46 -0.06
N SER A 227 -18.32 -2.16 -1.06
CA SER A 227 -19.75 -2.12 -1.43
C SER A 227 -20.62 -2.69 -0.32
N MET A 228 -20.26 -3.87 0.19
CA MET A 228 -20.97 -4.52 1.29
C MET A 228 -20.83 -3.74 2.61
N GLU A 229 -19.63 -3.20 2.91
CA GLU A 229 -19.34 -2.40 4.10
C GLU A 229 -20.20 -1.14 4.09
N ARG A 230 -20.21 -0.40 2.96
CA ARG A 230 -21.05 0.79 2.80
C ARG A 230 -22.51 0.47 3.04
N HIS A 231 -23.03 -0.64 2.48
CA HIS A 231 -24.42 -1.02 2.68
C HIS A 231 -24.75 -1.28 4.16
N ILE A 232 -23.96 -2.13 4.82
CA ILE A 232 -24.17 -2.54 6.22
C ILE A 232 -24.01 -1.35 7.17
N VAL A 233 -22.95 -0.55 7.00
CA VAL A 233 -22.68 0.61 7.84
C VAL A 233 -23.76 1.68 7.64
N SER A 234 -24.14 1.99 6.40
CA SER A 234 -25.20 2.97 6.12
C SER A 234 -26.54 2.55 6.71
N LYS A 235 -26.86 1.24 6.66
CA LYS A 235 -28.08 0.71 7.30
C LYS A 235 -28.04 0.92 8.81
N ARG A 236 -26.93 0.57 9.46
CA ARG A 236 -26.77 0.75 10.91
C ARG A 236 -26.81 2.22 11.33
N LEU A 237 -26.18 3.11 10.56
CA LEU A 237 -26.23 4.56 10.81
C LEU A 237 -27.67 5.11 10.74
N ARG A 238 -28.50 4.60 9.82
CA ARG A 238 -29.92 4.99 9.71
C ARG A 238 -30.78 4.46 10.84
N GLU A 239 -30.50 3.26 11.32
CA GLU A 239 -31.15 2.69 12.51
C GLU A 239 -30.82 3.51 13.78
N GLY A 240 -29.67 4.17 13.79
CA GLY A 240 -29.21 4.97 14.91
C GLY A 240 -28.59 4.13 16.03
N PHE A 241 -28.20 4.83 17.10
CA PHE A 241 -27.58 4.24 18.29
C PHE A 241 -28.36 4.58 19.57
N ASP A 242 -29.62 5.02 19.45
CA ASP A 242 -30.50 5.33 20.60
C ASP A 242 -29.86 6.23 21.68
N GLU A 243 -29.07 7.23 21.25
CA GLU A 243 -28.26 8.11 22.13
C GLU A 243 -27.19 7.39 22.98
N ASP A 244 -26.93 6.11 22.72
CA ASP A 244 -25.87 5.31 23.34
C ASP A 244 -24.53 5.53 22.63
N VAL A 245 -23.69 6.35 23.27
CA VAL A 245 -22.33 6.66 22.80
C VAL A 245 -21.44 5.41 22.79
N ASP A 246 -21.57 4.51 23.77
CA ASP A 246 -20.75 3.31 23.88
C ASP A 246 -21.08 2.32 22.75
N GLN A 247 -22.35 2.23 22.38
CA GLN A 247 -22.80 1.43 21.25
C GLN A 247 -22.23 1.95 19.92
N PHE A 248 -22.20 3.28 19.73
CA PHE A 248 -21.56 3.91 18.57
C PHE A 248 -20.04 3.61 18.52
N VAL A 249 -19.34 3.83 19.63
CA VAL A 249 -17.89 3.61 19.72
C VAL A 249 -17.54 2.14 19.47
N SER A 250 -18.27 1.21 20.09
CA SER A 250 -18.08 -0.23 19.89
C SER A 250 -18.29 -0.65 18.43
N PHE A 251 -19.35 -0.11 17.80
CA PHE A 251 -19.61 -0.37 16.39
C PHE A 251 -18.50 0.18 15.50
N SER A 252 -18.06 1.43 15.70
CA SER A 252 -16.95 2.05 14.96
C SER A 252 -15.67 1.21 15.07
N LEU A 253 -15.29 0.82 16.29
CA LEU A 253 -14.14 -0.06 16.52
C LEU A 253 -14.28 -1.41 15.81
N SER A 254 -15.49 -1.99 15.77
CA SER A 254 -15.74 -3.24 15.05
C SER A 254 -15.51 -3.11 13.54
N VAL A 255 -15.85 -1.96 12.95
CA VAL A 255 -15.63 -1.67 11.52
C VAL A 255 -14.13 -1.54 11.25
N HIS A 256 -13.40 -0.75 12.04
CA HIS A 256 -11.96 -0.59 11.90
C HIS A 256 -11.19 -1.90 12.08
N ASN A 257 -11.54 -2.69 13.10
CA ASN A 257 -10.91 -3.98 13.35
C ASN A 257 -11.16 -4.99 12.23
N ARG A 258 -12.34 -4.95 11.60
CA ARG A 258 -12.65 -5.79 10.43
C ARG A 258 -11.76 -5.45 9.24
N ARG A 259 -11.58 -4.17 8.92
CA ARG A 259 -10.66 -3.72 7.85
C ARG A 259 -9.24 -4.26 8.10
N LYS A 260 -8.73 -4.06 9.32
CA LYS A 260 -7.37 -4.49 9.71
C LYS A 260 -7.17 -6.00 9.66
N SER A 261 -8.12 -6.77 10.18
CA SER A 261 -8.04 -8.24 10.20
C SER A 261 -8.18 -8.85 8.80
N ARG A 262 -9.06 -8.28 7.97
CA ARG A 262 -9.34 -8.79 6.63
C ARG A 262 -8.14 -8.65 5.69
N ALA A 263 -7.47 -7.49 5.69
CA ALA A 263 -6.38 -7.21 4.75
C ALA A 263 -5.28 -8.27 4.76
N GLY A 264 -4.81 -8.68 5.95
CA GLY A 264 -3.81 -9.75 6.08
C GLY A 264 -4.33 -11.12 5.64
N HIS A 265 -5.50 -11.52 6.15
CA HIS A 265 -6.06 -12.83 5.83
C HIS A 265 -6.48 -13.00 4.37
N SER A 266 -6.94 -11.93 3.72
CA SER A 266 -7.28 -11.93 2.29
C SER A 266 -6.06 -12.26 1.44
N LEU A 267 -4.94 -11.57 1.70
CA LEU A 267 -3.67 -11.81 1.01
C LEU A 267 -3.20 -13.27 1.18
N GLU A 268 -3.21 -13.79 2.41
CA GLU A 268 -2.87 -15.18 2.66
C GLU A 268 -3.83 -16.16 1.96
N ASN A 269 -5.14 -15.90 1.96
CA ASN A 269 -6.13 -16.78 1.31
C ASN A 269 -5.94 -16.87 -0.21
N HIS A 270 -5.57 -15.75 -0.85
CA HIS A 270 -5.31 -15.73 -2.29
C HIS A 270 -4.00 -16.43 -2.63
N LEU A 271 -2.96 -16.25 -1.82
CA LEU A 271 -1.69 -16.98 -1.98
C LEU A 271 -1.87 -18.49 -1.78
N GLU A 272 -2.63 -18.91 -0.76
CA GLU A 272 -2.98 -20.31 -0.52
C GLU A 272 -3.63 -20.92 -1.78
N GLN A 273 -4.55 -20.19 -2.42
CA GLN A 273 -5.16 -20.64 -3.67
C GLN A 273 -4.13 -20.72 -4.82
N ILE A 274 -3.31 -19.69 -5.03
CA ILE A 274 -2.28 -19.68 -6.08
C ILE A 274 -1.32 -20.87 -5.91
N PHE A 275 -0.84 -21.12 -4.69
CA PHE A 275 0.06 -22.24 -4.42
C PHE A 275 -0.61 -23.60 -4.63
N THR A 276 -1.90 -23.71 -4.31
CA THR A 276 -2.71 -24.90 -4.56
C THR A 276 -2.84 -25.17 -6.06
N ASP A 277 -3.20 -24.14 -6.84
CA ASP A 277 -3.36 -24.24 -8.29
C ASP A 277 -2.02 -24.60 -8.96
N ASN A 278 -0.91 -24.09 -8.42
CA ASN A 278 0.46 -24.39 -8.84
C ASN A 278 1.00 -25.73 -8.34
N ASN A 279 0.19 -26.54 -7.66
CA ASN A 279 0.53 -27.86 -7.15
C ASN A 279 1.77 -27.86 -6.22
N LEU A 280 1.96 -26.82 -5.43
CA LEU A 280 2.99 -26.81 -4.40
C LEU A 280 2.54 -27.64 -3.19
N VAL A 281 3.49 -28.33 -2.54
CA VAL A 281 3.24 -28.95 -1.22
C VAL A 281 3.57 -27.92 -0.14
N PHE A 282 2.63 -27.58 0.71
CA PHE A 282 2.83 -26.56 1.74
C PHE A 282 1.86 -26.75 2.91
N GLU A 283 2.16 -26.09 4.01
CA GLU A 283 1.30 -25.98 5.17
C GLU A 283 1.23 -24.52 5.63
N ARG A 284 0.01 -24.04 5.88
CA ARG A 284 -0.25 -22.68 6.37
C ARG A 284 -0.27 -22.68 7.91
N GLY A 285 0.46 -21.76 8.53
CA GLY A 285 0.49 -21.63 10.00
C GLY A 285 1.10 -22.84 10.73
N ALA A 286 2.02 -23.54 10.06
CA ALA A 286 2.79 -24.64 10.64
C ALA A 286 3.56 -24.19 11.89
N ILE A 287 3.70 -25.06 12.88
CA ILE A 287 4.42 -24.77 14.11
C ILE A 287 5.89 -25.15 13.93
N THR A 288 6.79 -24.22 14.20
CA THR A 288 8.25 -24.39 14.20
C THR A 288 8.79 -24.35 15.64
N GLU A 289 10.04 -23.92 15.83
CA GLU A 289 10.64 -23.74 17.16
C GLU A 289 9.87 -22.71 17.99
N ASN A 290 9.87 -22.87 19.31
CA ASN A 290 9.30 -21.90 20.26
C ASN A 290 7.82 -21.55 20.03
N ARG A 291 7.06 -22.42 19.34
CA ARG A 291 5.66 -22.17 18.92
C ARG A 291 5.50 -20.99 17.96
N SER A 292 6.58 -20.60 17.28
CA SER A 292 6.51 -19.70 16.14
C SER A 292 5.66 -20.32 15.03
N LYS A 293 5.02 -19.45 14.24
CA LYS A 293 4.10 -19.85 13.17
C LYS A 293 4.35 -18.99 11.93
N PRO A 294 5.30 -19.39 11.05
CA PRO A 294 5.40 -18.76 9.74
C PRO A 294 4.08 -18.90 8.99
N ASP A 295 3.75 -17.90 8.17
CA ASP A 295 2.48 -17.88 7.43
C ASP A 295 2.39 -19.09 6.49
N PHE A 296 3.46 -19.40 5.75
CA PHE A 296 3.59 -20.60 4.92
C PHE A 296 4.92 -21.31 5.13
N LEU A 297 4.85 -22.63 5.27
CA LEU A 297 6.00 -23.52 5.35
C LEU A 297 5.95 -24.58 4.24
N PHE A 298 7.07 -24.76 3.55
CA PHE A 298 7.20 -25.65 2.41
C PHE A 298 8.29 -26.69 2.71
N PRO A 299 8.00 -28.01 2.65
CA PRO A 299 6.71 -28.61 2.28
C PRO A 299 5.66 -28.66 3.40
N GLY A 300 6.02 -28.43 4.66
CA GLY A 300 5.11 -28.44 5.80
C GLY A 300 5.80 -28.75 7.12
N GLN A 301 5.02 -28.91 8.20
CA GLN A 301 5.52 -29.10 9.55
C GLN A 301 6.25 -30.44 9.73
N GLU A 302 5.69 -31.54 9.21
CA GLU A 302 6.29 -32.88 9.40
C GLU A 302 7.72 -32.96 8.84
N PRO A 303 8.01 -32.53 7.59
CA PRO A 303 9.39 -32.53 7.09
C PRO A 303 10.27 -31.49 7.80
N TYR A 304 9.71 -30.40 8.29
CA TYR A 304 10.44 -29.39 9.06
C TYR A 304 10.93 -29.88 10.42
N HIS A 305 10.27 -30.84 11.07
CA HIS A 305 10.75 -31.43 12.32
C HIS A 305 11.56 -32.72 12.13
N SER A 306 11.68 -33.21 10.89
CA SER A 306 12.46 -34.40 10.57
C SER A 306 13.93 -34.07 10.37
N GLU A 307 14.81 -34.61 11.20
CA GLU A 307 16.28 -34.45 11.07
C GLU A 307 16.83 -35.05 9.76
N ASP A 308 16.16 -36.08 9.22
CA ASP A 308 16.55 -36.73 7.97
C ASP A 308 16.14 -35.91 6.72
N PHE A 309 15.24 -34.93 6.87
CA PHE A 309 14.83 -34.08 5.77
C PHE A 309 15.87 -32.97 5.56
N PRO A 310 16.38 -32.75 4.33
CA PRO A 310 17.45 -31.79 4.10
C PRO A 310 16.95 -30.34 4.19
N ASP A 311 17.65 -29.51 4.97
CA ASP A 311 17.34 -28.07 5.14
C ASP A 311 17.29 -27.31 3.81
N SER A 312 18.11 -27.71 2.84
CA SER A 312 18.15 -27.10 1.50
C SER A 312 16.82 -27.21 0.73
N ARG A 313 15.94 -28.14 1.12
CA ARG A 313 14.60 -28.33 0.56
C ARG A 313 13.50 -27.66 1.37
N LEU A 314 13.82 -27.09 2.53
CA LEU A 314 12.89 -26.28 3.30
C LEU A 314 12.82 -24.86 2.74
N THR A 315 11.64 -24.26 2.81
CA THR A 315 11.40 -22.84 2.50
C THR A 315 10.28 -22.33 3.39
N MET A 316 10.37 -21.08 3.81
CA MET A 316 9.30 -20.36 4.48
C MET A 316 8.97 -19.09 3.73
N LEU A 317 7.71 -18.67 3.81
CA LEU A 317 7.23 -17.39 3.33
C LEU A 317 6.43 -16.73 4.45
N GLY A 318 6.95 -15.63 4.97
CA GLY A 318 6.15 -14.67 5.73
C GLY A 318 5.34 -13.80 4.78
N VAL A 319 4.20 -13.30 5.22
CA VAL A 319 3.28 -12.48 4.43
C VAL A 319 2.90 -11.25 5.23
N LYS A 320 3.16 -10.06 4.68
CA LYS A 320 2.74 -8.79 5.29
C LYS A 320 2.18 -7.90 4.19
N THR A 321 0.96 -7.40 4.35
CA THR A 321 0.43 -6.37 3.42
C THR A 321 1.33 -5.12 3.40
N THR A 322 1.91 -4.79 4.56
CA THR A 322 2.85 -3.69 4.75
C THR A 322 3.97 -4.16 5.69
N CYS A 323 5.23 -4.05 5.26
CA CYS A 323 6.40 -4.45 6.02
C CYS A 323 6.67 -3.47 7.17
N LYS A 324 6.95 -2.19 6.88
CA LYS A 324 7.47 -1.22 7.88
C LYS A 324 8.53 -1.89 8.77
N ASP A 325 8.57 -1.72 10.09
CA ASP A 325 9.51 -2.47 10.94
C ASP A 325 9.09 -3.93 11.26
N ARG A 326 7.89 -4.35 10.85
CA ARG A 326 7.32 -5.67 11.18
C ARG A 326 7.95 -6.83 10.41
N TRP A 327 8.77 -6.56 9.40
CA TRP A 327 9.51 -7.63 8.69
C TRP A 327 10.49 -8.37 9.61
N ARG A 328 11.00 -7.71 10.65
CA ARG A 328 11.96 -8.29 11.60
C ARG A 328 11.38 -9.50 12.34
N GLN A 329 10.06 -9.55 12.52
CA GLN A 329 9.36 -10.66 13.17
C GLN A 329 9.55 -11.99 12.40
N VAL A 330 9.69 -11.92 11.08
CA VAL A 330 9.86 -13.09 10.19
C VAL A 330 11.21 -13.77 10.44
N LEU A 331 12.24 -13.02 10.87
CA LEU A 331 13.61 -13.55 11.01
C LEU A 331 13.71 -14.68 12.03
N THR A 332 12.83 -14.69 13.03
CA THR A 332 12.84 -15.65 14.16
C THR A 332 11.83 -16.79 14.01
N GLU A 333 11.14 -16.90 12.88
CA GLU A 333 10.02 -17.84 12.73
C GLU A 333 10.44 -19.26 12.32
N ALA A 334 11.66 -19.46 11.79
CA ALA A 334 12.15 -20.79 11.42
C ALA A 334 13.69 -20.85 11.46
N ASP A 335 14.23 -21.54 12.45
CA ASP A 335 15.68 -21.60 12.68
C ASP A 335 16.40 -22.47 11.64
N ARG A 336 15.76 -23.56 11.18
CA ARG A 336 16.32 -24.45 10.14
C ARG A 336 16.42 -23.81 8.74
N ILE A 337 15.85 -22.63 8.55
CA ILE A 337 15.77 -21.95 7.25
C ILE A 337 16.57 -20.63 7.33
N PRO A 338 17.86 -20.63 6.93
CA PRO A 338 18.70 -19.44 6.98
C PRO A 338 18.20 -18.34 6.04
N GLN A 339 17.85 -18.71 4.80
CA GLN A 339 17.32 -17.78 3.81
C GLN A 339 15.80 -17.77 3.84
N LYS A 340 15.22 -16.67 4.28
CA LYS A 340 13.78 -16.50 4.45
C LYS A 340 13.20 -15.67 3.31
N HIS A 341 11.90 -15.82 3.07
CA HIS A 341 11.19 -15.00 2.09
C HIS A 341 10.06 -14.24 2.79
N LEU A 342 9.83 -13.02 2.37
CA LEU A 342 8.72 -12.18 2.83
C LEU A 342 7.97 -11.65 1.62
N LEU A 343 6.71 -12.04 1.48
CA LEU A 343 5.81 -11.42 0.51
C LEU A 343 5.23 -10.12 1.05
N THR A 344 5.28 -9.07 0.24
CA THR A 344 4.65 -7.80 0.55
C THR A 344 3.95 -7.16 -0.64
N LEU A 345 2.96 -6.32 -0.32
CA LEU A 345 2.31 -5.41 -1.26
C LEU A 345 2.74 -3.95 -1.04
N GLU A 346 3.67 -3.70 -0.11
CA GLU A 346 4.18 -2.36 0.17
C GLU A 346 5.03 -1.86 -1.02
N PRO A 347 4.58 -0.80 -1.71
CA PRO A 347 5.35 -0.20 -2.79
C PRO A 347 6.50 0.63 -2.22
N GLY A 348 7.54 0.82 -3.02
CA GLY A 348 8.55 1.85 -2.80
C GLY A 348 9.36 1.74 -1.52
N ILE A 349 9.53 0.55 -0.95
CA ILE A 349 10.40 0.36 0.24
C ILE A 349 11.78 0.97 -0.05
N SER A 350 12.31 1.77 0.89
CA SER A 350 13.58 2.47 0.69
C SER A 350 14.76 1.51 0.46
N GLU A 351 15.78 1.96 -0.28
CA GLU A 351 16.99 1.17 -0.51
C GLU A 351 17.68 0.81 0.80
N HIS A 352 17.69 1.72 1.76
CA HIS A 352 18.23 1.48 3.10
C HIS A 352 17.58 0.26 3.75
N GLN A 353 16.24 0.22 3.75
CA GLN A 353 15.48 -0.85 4.36
C GLN A 353 15.64 -2.18 3.60
N THR A 354 15.63 -2.17 2.26
CA THR A 354 15.88 -3.41 1.49
C THR A 354 17.30 -3.93 1.65
N ASN A 355 18.29 -3.05 1.78
CA ASN A 355 19.68 -3.45 2.07
C ASN A 355 19.79 -4.09 3.46
N GLU A 356 19.05 -3.56 4.44
CA GLU A 356 18.98 -4.18 5.77
C GLU A 356 18.35 -5.56 5.71
N MET A 357 17.23 -5.74 5.01
CA MET A 357 16.59 -7.04 4.80
C MET A 357 17.55 -8.04 4.14
N ALA A 358 18.24 -7.62 3.06
CA ALA A 358 19.23 -8.44 2.36
C ALA A 358 20.38 -8.86 3.28
N SER A 359 20.89 -7.96 4.12
CA SER A 359 21.95 -8.25 5.09
C SER A 359 21.55 -9.32 6.12
N GLN A 360 20.24 -9.46 6.39
CA GLN A 360 19.66 -10.45 7.30
C GLN A 360 19.19 -11.72 6.57
N SER A 361 19.60 -11.93 5.31
CA SER A 361 19.19 -13.07 4.47
C SER A 361 17.68 -13.20 4.25
N LEU A 362 16.94 -12.09 4.35
CA LEU A 362 15.51 -12.03 4.04
C LEU A 362 15.31 -11.55 2.61
N HIS A 363 14.76 -12.39 1.73
CA HIS A 363 14.44 -12.02 0.35
C HIS A 363 13.00 -11.50 0.24
N LEU A 364 12.83 -10.40 -0.47
CA LEU A 364 11.51 -9.80 -0.67
C LEU A 364 10.84 -10.40 -1.91
N VAL A 365 9.61 -10.88 -1.72
CA VAL A 365 8.72 -11.35 -2.78
C VAL A 365 7.67 -10.27 -3.03
N VAL A 366 7.61 -9.74 -4.25
CA VAL A 366 6.71 -8.63 -4.59
C VAL A 366 6.01 -8.98 -5.91
N PRO A 367 4.70 -8.71 -6.09
CA PRO A 367 4.06 -8.87 -7.39
C PRO A 367 4.68 -7.98 -8.46
N ARG A 368 4.81 -8.49 -9.69
CA ARG A 368 5.44 -7.75 -10.80
C ARG A 368 4.85 -6.35 -11.03
N ALA A 369 3.53 -6.17 -10.83
CA ALA A 369 2.85 -4.89 -10.98
C ALA A 369 3.41 -3.76 -10.10
N ILE A 370 4.09 -4.09 -8.99
CA ILE A 370 4.59 -3.12 -8.00
C ILE A 370 6.09 -2.83 -8.22
N TYR A 371 6.79 -3.55 -9.11
CA TYR A 371 8.24 -3.43 -9.30
C TYR A 371 8.69 -2.02 -9.68
N ASN A 372 7.89 -1.32 -10.49
CA ASN A 372 8.19 0.04 -10.93
C ASN A 372 8.19 1.07 -9.80
N SER A 373 7.75 0.71 -8.59
CA SER A 373 7.90 1.55 -7.39
C SER A 373 9.29 1.46 -6.76
N PHE A 374 10.12 0.49 -7.16
CA PHE A 374 11.46 0.26 -6.62
C PHE A 374 12.55 0.73 -7.60
N SER A 375 13.73 1.03 -7.08
CA SER A 375 14.88 1.40 -7.92
C SER A 375 15.36 0.23 -8.79
N ALA A 376 16.06 0.53 -9.88
CA ALA A 376 16.60 -0.51 -10.77
C ALA A 376 17.51 -1.51 -10.03
N VAL A 377 18.29 -1.02 -9.07
CA VAL A 377 19.19 -1.86 -8.25
C VAL A 377 18.37 -2.80 -7.36
N GLN A 378 17.30 -2.30 -6.73
CA GLN A 378 16.42 -3.14 -5.92
C GLN A 378 15.73 -4.21 -6.78
N GLN A 379 15.25 -3.85 -7.97
CA GLN A 379 14.53 -4.78 -8.87
C GLN A 379 15.37 -6.01 -9.27
N GLU A 380 16.70 -5.90 -9.32
CA GLU A 380 17.59 -7.05 -9.58
C GLU A 380 17.61 -8.07 -8.42
N TRP A 381 17.33 -7.61 -7.19
CA TRP A 381 17.32 -8.43 -5.98
C TRP A 381 15.93 -8.98 -5.64
N LEU A 382 14.86 -8.29 -6.05
CA LEU A 382 13.49 -8.72 -5.81
C LEU A 382 13.16 -10.05 -6.49
N VAL A 383 12.31 -10.85 -5.84
CA VAL A 383 11.71 -12.05 -6.41
C VAL A 383 10.23 -11.78 -6.66
N ASN A 384 9.68 -12.22 -7.79
CA ASN A 384 8.25 -12.09 -8.06
C ASN A 384 7.50 -13.34 -7.61
N VAL A 385 6.16 -13.32 -7.62
CA VAL A 385 5.38 -14.46 -7.11
C VAL A 385 5.68 -15.72 -7.93
N ASP A 386 5.74 -15.59 -9.26
CA ASP A 386 6.14 -16.69 -10.14
C ASP A 386 7.55 -17.23 -9.84
N GLY A 387 8.55 -16.36 -9.71
CA GLY A 387 9.92 -16.74 -9.38
C GLY A 387 10.04 -17.43 -8.01
N PHE A 388 9.22 -17.03 -7.04
CA PHE A 388 9.12 -17.72 -5.76
C PHE A 388 8.53 -19.14 -5.93
N ILE A 389 7.43 -19.28 -6.68
CA ILE A 389 6.81 -20.57 -6.99
C ILE A 389 7.82 -21.50 -7.67
N GLU A 390 8.57 -21.02 -8.66
CA GLU A 390 9.62 -21.80 -9.31
C GLU A 390 10.70 -22.26 -8.33
N THR A 391 11.13 -21.38 -7.43
CA THR A 391 12.14 -21.67 -6.42
C THR A 391 11.69 -22.80 -5.50
N VAL A 392 10.45 -22.72 -5.01
CA VAL A 392 9.84 -23.78 -4.18
C VAL A 392 9.72 -25.08 -4.98
N ARG A 393 9.23 -25.02 -6.22
CA ARG A 393 9.06 -26.18 -7.11
C ARG A 393 10.38 -26.90 -7.36
N LYS A 394 11.47 -26.15 -7.61
CA LYS A 394 12.83 -26.70 -7.78
C LYS A 394 13.31 -27.42 -6.51
N LYS A 395 13.08 -26.84 -5.33
CA LYS A 395 13.44 -27.45 -4.03
C LYS A 395 12.61 -28.69 -3.70
N GLN A 396 11.33 -28.73 -4.07
CA GLN A 396 10.49 -29.90 -3.87
C GLN A 396 10.87 -31.05 -4.81
N GLY A 397 11.50 -30.77 -5.95
CA GLY A 397 11.92 -31.79 -6.92
C GLY A 397 10.73 -32.47 -7.61
N PRO A 398 10.98 -33.41 -8.53
CA PRO A 398 9.91 -34.18 -9.16
C PRO A 398 9.18 -35.01 -8.10
N ARG A 399 7.85 -34.88 -8.04
CA ARG A 399 7.01 -35.72 -7.17
C ARG A 399 7.32 -37.19 -7.50
N PRO A 400 7.61 -38.05 -6.51
CA PRO A 400 7.68 -39.47 -6.78
C PRO A 400 6.32 -39.91 -7.34
N THR A 401 6.31 -40.42 -8.57
CA THR A 401 5.12 -41.03 -9.15
C THR A 401 4.73 -42.15 -8.20
N ILE A 402 3.60 -42.00 -7.49
CA ILE A 402 3.04 -43.08 -6.69
C ILE A 402 2.66 -44.15 -7.71
N GLY A 403 3.56 -45.12 -7.89
CA GLY A 403 3.28 -46.31 -8.65
C GLY A 403 2.11 -46.99 -7.98
N LEU A 404 0.93 -46.89 -8.60
CA LEU A 404 -0.16 -47.82 -8.40
C LEU A 404 0.43 -49.22 -8.55
N LYS A 405 0.74 -49.85 -7.42
CA LYS A 405 0.91 -51.30 -7.35
C LYS A 405 -0.45 -51.86 -7.72
N LEU A 406 -0.64 -52.11 -9.02
CA LEU A 406 -1.64 -53.04 -9.52
C LEU A 406 -1.40 -54.34 -8.77
N GLY A 407 -2.28 -54.61 -7.80
CA GLY A 407 -2.36 -55.90 -7.15
C GLY A 407 -2.52 -56.95 -8.23
N LYS A 408 -1.60 -57.90 -8.28
CA LYS A 408 -1.77 -59.11 -9.09
C LYS A 408 -3.00 -59.85 -8.55
N LEU A 409 -3.96 -60.07 -9.44
CA LEU A 409 -5.02 -61.06 -9.32
C LEU A 409 -4.43 -62.46 -9.09
#